data_AF-A0A920S1F6-F1
#
_entry.id   AF-A0A920S1F6-F1
#
_cell.length_a   1.000
_cell.length_b   1.000
_cell.length_c   1.000
_cell.angle_alpha   90.00
_cell.angle_beta   90.00
_cell.angle_gamma   90.00
#
_symmetry.space_group_name_H-M   'P 1'
#
loop_
_entity.id
_entity.type
_entity.pdbx_description
1 polymer ?
#
loop_
_entity_poly.entity_id
_entity_poly.type
_entity_poly.pdbx_seq_one_letter_code
_entity_poly.pdbx_strand_id
1 'polypeptide(L)'
;MPPVDFGRIAAQTARQVINQSVRAAEKERQYNDFVGKKGEILSGIVKRLEYGNVIVDLNRAESIIKKEELIPREVLKTGDRIKAYC
;
A
#
# COMPACT_ATOMS: atom_id res chain seq x y z
N MET A 1 21.35 31.97 -28.21
CA MET A 1 20.89 30.76 -27.49
C MET A 1 19.37 30.86 -27.38
N PRO A 2 18.59 29.93 -27.95
CA PRO A 2 17.13 30.04 -27.93
C PRO A 2 16.59 29.81 -26.50
N PRO A 3 15.50 30.49 -26.12
CA PRO A 3 14.95 30.43 -24.76
C PRO A 3 14.35 29.05 -24.48
N VAL A 4 14.76 28.45 -23.36
CA VAL A 4 14.23 27.19 -22.86
C VAL A 4 12.71 27.32 -22.69
N ASP A 5 11.94 26.40 -23.27
CA ASP A 5 10.48 26.25 -23.15
C ASP A 5 10.04 25.96 -21.69
N PHE A 6 10.18 26.94 -20.79
CA PHE A 6 9.77 26.85 -19.39
C PHE A 6 8.27 26.52 -19.24
N GLY A 7 7.43 26.90 -20.22
CA GLY A 7 5.99 26.63 -20.20
C GLY A 7 5.63 25.15 -20.36
N ARG A 8 6.41 24.37 -21.13
CA ARG A 8 6.19 22.92 -21.27
C ARG A 8 6.64 22.15 -20.04
N ILE A 9 7.79 22.53 -19.48
CA ILE A 9 8.35 21.90 -18.28
C ILE A 9 7.43 22.15 -17.07
N ALA A 10 6.97 23.39 -16.86
CA ALA A 10 6.06 23.72 -15.76
C ALA A 10 4.72 22.97 -15.83
N ALA A 11 4.13 22.82 -17.02
CA ALA A 11 2.88 22.06 -17.19
C ALA A 11 3.07 20.55 -16.90
N GLN A 12 4.23 19.99 -17.25
CA GLN A 12 4.56 18.59 -16.99
C GLN A 12 4.83 18.36 -15.49
N THR A 13 5.57 19.27 -14.85
CA THR A 13 5.81 19.25 -13.40
C THR A 13 4.51 19.42 -12.61
N ALA A 14 3.60 20.31 -13.03
CA ALA A 14 2.30 20.48 -12.38
C ALA A 14 1.48 19.18 -12.36
N ARG A 15 1.40 18.46 -13.49
CA ARG A 15 0.74 17.13 -13.53
C ARG A 15 1.40 16.12 -12.60
N GLN A 16 2.73 16.14 -12.55
CA GLN A 16 3.47 15.22 -11.69
C GLN A 16 3.27 15.54 -10.20
N VAL A 17 3.22 16.82 -9.83
CA VAL A 17 2.98 17.27 -8.45
C VAL A 17 1.54 16.94 -8.04
N ILE A 18 0.55 17.16 -8.90
CA ILE A 18 -0.85 16.81 -8.62
C ILE A 18 -0.99 15.31 -8.33
N ASN A 19 -0.43 14.43 -9.17
CA ASN A 19 -0.49 12.99 -8.94
C ASN A 19 0.24 12.57 -7.65
N GLN A 20 1.36 13.22 -7.33
CA GLN A 20 2.08 12.96 -6.08
C GLN A 20 1.28 13.40 -4.85
N SER A 21 0.66 14.59 -4.90
CA SER A 21 -0.20 15.09 -3.83
C SER A 21 -1.42 14.21 -3.61
N VAL A 22 -2.06 13.70 -4.67
CA VAL A 22 -3.19 12.78 -4.56
C VAL A 22 -2.76 11.47 -3.87
N ARG A 23 -1.63 10.89 -4.26
CA ARG A 23 -1.08 9.69 -3.59
C ARG A 23 -0.72 9.95 -2.12
N ALA A 24 -0.15 11.11 -1.82
CA ALA A 24 0.19 11.48 -0.44
C ALA A 24 -1.05 11.64 0.43
N ALA A 25 -2.09 12.31 -0.09
CA ALA A 25 -3.38 12.48 0.58
C ALA A 25 -4.09 11.13 0.82
N GLU A 26 -4.06 10.22 -0.15
CA GLU A 26 -4.58 8.85 0.01
C GLU A 26 -3.84 8.10 1.13
N LYS A 27 -2.50 8.19 1.15
CA LYS A 27 -1.66 7.53 2.16
C LYS A 27 -1.89 8.08 3.56
N GLU A 28 -2.02 9.40 3.70
CA GLU A 28 -2.29 10.05 4.98
C GLU A 28 -3.68 9.68 5.52
N ARG A 29 -4.69 9.64 4.64
CA ARG A 29 -6.05 9.24 4.98
C ARG A 29 -6.10 7.76 5.40
N GLN A 30 -5.40 6.91 4.67
CA GLN A 30 -5.23 5.48 4.98
C GLN A 30 -4.52 5.27 6.33
N TYR A 31 -3.46 6.06 6.61
CA TYR A 31 -2.76 6.02 7.90
C TYR A 31 -3.68 6.41 9.06
N ASN A 32 -4.49 7.46 8.90
CA ASN A 32 -5.41 7.91 9.93
C ASN A 32 -6.55 6.91 10.19
N ASP A 33 -7.04 6.21 9.15
CA ASP A 33 -8.02 5.11 9.29
C ASP A 33 -7.39 3.90 10.02
N PHE A 34 -6.09 3.64 9.80
CA PHE A 34 -5.36 2.54 10.43
C PHE A 34 -5.02 2.80 11.91
N VAL A 35 -4.71 4.03 12.29
CA VAL A 35 -4.47 4.41 13.70
C VAL A 35 -5.69 4.11 14.57
N GLY A 36 -6.90 4.36 14.06
CA GLY A 36 -8.14 4.07 14.78
C GLY A 36 -8.51 2.59 14.83
N LYS A 37 -7.88 1.74 14.01
CA LYS A 37 -8.18 0.30 13.86
C LYS A 37 -7.10 -0.63 14.40
N LYS A 38 -6.09 -0.10 15.10
CA LYS A 38 -5.16 -0.93 15.88
C LYS A 38 -5.97 -1.73 16.91
N GLY A 39 -6.00 -3.04 16.75
CA GLY A 39 -6.78 -3.97 17.56
C GLY A 39 -8.00 -4.60 16.87
N GLU A 40 -8.31 -4.24 15.61
CA GLU A 40 -9.37 -4.91 14.85
C GLU A 40 -8.82 -6.05 13.98
N ILE A 41 -9.66 -7.09 13.82
CA ILE A 41 -9.38 -8.20 12.92
C ILE A 41 -9.84 -7.78 11.51
N LEU A 42 -8.88 -7.46 10.65
CA LEU A 42 -9.15 -7.12 9.26
C LEU A 42 -9.06 -8.39 8.39
N SER A 43 -10.09 -8.64 7.60
CA SER A 43 -10.09 -9.72 6.61
C SER A 43 -9.51 -9.20 5.30
N GLY A 44 -8.45 -9.85 4.80
CA GLY A 44 -7.77 -9.50 3.55
C GLY A 44 -7.56 -10.71 2.65
N ILE A 45 -7.09 -10.44 1.44
CA ILE A 45 -6.75 -11.46 0.44
C ILE A 45 -5.25 -11.44 0.21
N VAL A 46 -4.61 -12.59 0.21
CA VAL A 46 -3.19 -12.73 -0.10
C VAL A 46 -2.99 -12.38 -1.57
N LYS A 47 -2.31 -11.27 -1.82
CA LYS A 47 -2.05 -10.75 -3.16
C LYS A 47 -0.84 -11.44 -3.78
N ARG A 48 0.24 -11.60 -3.00
CA ARG A 48 1.45 -12.32 -3.40
C ARG A 48 2.30 -12.73 -2.21
N LEU A 49 3.19 -13.70 -2.45
CA LEU A 49 4.22 -14.12 -1.53
C LEU A 49 5.57 -13.66 -2.09
N GLU A 50 6.37 -12.96 -1.29
CA GLU A 50 7.70 -12.50 -1.67
C GLU A 50 8.73 -12.91 -0.64
N TYR A 51 9.70 -13.73 -1.03
CA TYR A 51 10.89 -14.07 -0.22
C TYR A 51 10.55 -14.51 1.22
N GLY A 52 9.40 -15.16 1.42
CA GLY A 52 8.90 -15.59 2.74
C GLY A 52 7.95 -14.61 3.42
N ASN A 53 7.81 -13.38 2.93
CA ASN A 53 6.80 -12.43 3.38
C ASN A 53 5.52 -12.59 2.55
N VAL A 54 4.37 -12.46 3.19
CA VAL A 54 3.05 -12.50 2.56
C VAL A 54 2.57 -11.06 2.44
N ILE A 55 2.24 -10.65 1.22
CA ILE A 55 1.56 -9.38 0.96
C ILE A 55 0.06 -9.64 0.93
N VAL A 56 -0.64 -8.91 1.77
CA VAL A 56 -2.07 -9.06 2.02
C VAL A 56 -2.74 -7.74 1.67
N ASP A 57 -3.74 -7.82 0.82
CA ASP A 57 -4.56 -6.68 0.44
C ASP A 57 -5.79 -6.63 1.33
N LEU A 58 -5.90 -5.58 2.14
CA LEU A 58 -7.04 -5.33 3.03
C LEU A 58 -8.05 -4.37 2.39
N ASN A 59 -8.05 -4.26 1.06
CA ASN A 59 -8.89 -3.38 0.22
C ASN A 59 -8.62 -1.87 0.38
N ARG A 60 -8.46 -1.42 1.62
CA ARG A 60 -8.11 -0.04 1.97
C ARG A 60 -6.65 0.14 2.34
N ALA A 61 -5.88 -0.93 2.52
CA ALA A 61 -4.45 -0.86 2.84
C ALA A 61 -3.75 -2.13 2.40
N GLU A 62 -2.43 -2.02 2.18
CA GLU A 62 -1.56 -3.16 1.94
C GLU A 62 -0.84 -3.49 3.24
N SER A 63 -0.93 -4.74 3.68
CA SER A 63 -0.23 -5.24 4.86
C SER A 63 0.79 -6.29 4.45
N ILE A 64 1.90 -6.31 5.17
CA ILE A 64 2.94 -7.31 5.00
C ILE A 64 3.00 -8.16 6.26
N ILE A 65 2.82 -9.47 6.09
CA ILE A 65 3.02 -10.45 7.15
C ILE A 65 4.37 -11.08 6.89
N LYS A 66 5.28 -10.98 7.85
CA LYS A 66 6.58 -11.62 7.73
C LYS A 66 6.46 -13.11 8.01
N LYS A 67 7.34 -13.90 7.39
CA LYS A 67 7.54 -15.34 7.68
C LYS A 67 7.52 -15.70 9.17
N GLU A 68 8.14 -14.86 9.98
CA GLU A 68 8.32 -15.03 11.43
C GLU A 68 7.02 -14.87 12.23
N GLU A 69 6.04 -14.13 11.71
CA GLU A 69 4.71 -13.95 12.34
C GLU A 69 3.65 -14.90 11.77
N LEU A 70 4.01 -15.67 10.74
CA LEU A 70 3.17 -16.74 10.25
C LEU A 70 3.17 -17.92 11.21
N ILE A 71 2.00 -18.52 11.37
CA ILE A 71 1.86 -19.76 12.10
C ILE A 71 2.67 -20.82 11.33
N PRO A 72 3.65 -21.51 11.97
CA PRO A 72 4.62 -22.39 11.30
C PRO A 72 4.01 -23.64 10.61
N ARG A 73 2.69 -23.80 10.63
CA ARG A 73 1.92 -24.86 9.95
C ARG A 73 0.97 -24.32 8.87
N GLU A 74 0.88 -23.02 8.70
CA GLU A 74 -0.08 -22.38 7.80
C GLU A 74 0.60 -22.06 6.47
N VAL A 75 0.25 -22.81 5.43
CA VAL A 75 0.76 -22.60 4.07
C VAL A 75 -0.17 -21.63 3.36
N LEU A 76 0.11 -20.33 3.49
CA LEU A 76 -0.63 -19.31 2.74
C LEU A 76 -0.27 -19.39 1.26
N LYS A 77 -1.29 -19.41 0.40
CA LYS A 77 -1.15 -19.35 -1.05
C LYS A 77 -1.69 -18.02 -1.57
N THR A 78 -1.21 -17.64 -2.74
CA THR A 78 -1.75 -16.48 -3.47
C THR A 78 -3.24 -16.67 -3.73
N GLY A 79 -4.07 -15.69 -3.36
CA GLY A 79 -5.52 -15.74 -3.47
C GLY A 79 -6.25 -16.29 -2.23
N ASP A 80 -5.51 -16.76 -1.22
CA ASP A 80 -6.13 -17.22 0.02
C ASP A 80 -6.63 -16.05 0.87
N ARG A 81 -7.68 -16.28 1.66
CA ARG A 81 -8.35 -15.22 2.42
C ARG A 81 -7.96 -15.35 3.89
N ILE A 82 -7.25 -14.34 4.37
CA ILE A 82 -6.69 -14.37 5.72
C ILE A 82 -7.31 -13.29 6.60
N LYS A 83 -7.27 -13.52 7.91
CA LYS A 83 -7.63 -12.53 8.91
C LYS A 83 -6.36 -12.08 9.58
N ALA A 84 -5.96 -10.83 9.34
CA ALA A 84 -4.81 -10.23 9.98
C ALA A 84 -5.29 -9.38 11.17
N TYR A 85 -4.64 -9.53 12.30
CA TYR A 85 -4.81 -8.65 13.46
C TYR A 85 -3.84 -7.48 13.29
N CYS A 86 -4.35 -6.24 13.36
CA CYS A 86 -3.56 -5.01 13.18
C CYS A 86 -3.24 -4.30 14.49
#